data_AF-A0A3D2L7F6-F1
#
_entry.id   AF-A0A3D2L7F6-F1
#
_cell.length_a   1.000
_cell.length_b   1.000
_cell.length_c   1.000
_cell.angle_alpha   90.00
_cell.angle_beta   90.00
_cell.angle_gamma   90.00
#
_symmetry.space_group_name_H-M   'P 1'
#
loop_
_entity.id
_entity.type
_entity.pdbx_description
1 polymer ?
#
loop_
_entity_poly.entity_id
_entity_poly.type
_entity_poly.pdbx_seq_one_letter_code
_entity_poly.pdbx_strand_id
1 'polypeptide(L)'
;GPDRASNFGGWLMKKIGPRLSQHKTVKRNLRLAFPDWTDVQIEQTALDAWESAGRVAGELPHLPSIDPYTSGRVDIVGLDVLDRLKASDKGAVFISGH
;
A
#
# COMPACT_ATOMS: atom_id res chain seq x y z
N GLY A 1 18.33 2.04 -5.65
CA GLY A 1 18.21 1.16 -4.48
C GLY A 1 16.82 1.35 -3.89
N PRO A 2 16.18 0.27 -3.42
CA PRO A 2 14.75 0.25 -3.07
C PRO A 2 14.35 1.38 -2.12
N ASP A 3 15.10 1.57 -1.02
CA ASP A 3 14.77 2.58 -0.01
C ASP A 3 14.81 4.01 -0.57
N ARG A 4 15.79 4.33 -1.43
CA ARG A 4 15.90 5.67 -2.04
C ARG A 4 14.78 5.91 -3.05
N ALA A 5 14.42 4.90 -3.83
CA ALA A 5 13.34 5.00 -4.82
C ALA A 5 11.97 5.12 -4.14
N SER A 6 11.73 4.32 -3.09
CA SER A 6 10.54 4.40 -2.23
C SER A 6 10.39 5.80 -1.63
N ASN A 7 11.43 6.29 -0.94
CA ASN A 7 11.40 7.60 -0.29
C ASN A 7 11.20 8.74 -1.29
N PHE A 8 11.84 8.68 -2.46
CA PHE A 8 11.66 9.68 -3.51
C PHE A 8 10.24 9.66 -4.08
N GLY A 9 9.73 8.47 -4.44
CA GLY A 9 8.38 8.30 -4.96
C GLY A 9 7.32 8.78 -3.97
N GLY A 10 7.45 8.40 -2.70
CA GLY A 10 6.56 8.85 -1.63
C GLY A 10 6.55 10.36 -1.45
N TRP A 11 7.73 10.99 -1.36
CA TRP A 11 7.83 12.44 -1.27
C TRP A 11 7.21 13.14 -2.49
N LEU A 12 7.50 12.66 -3.70
CA LEU A 12 7.02 13.25 -4.94
C LEU A 12 5.49 13.19 -5.03
N MET A 13 4.91 12.02 -4.79
CA MET A 13 3.46 11.82 -4.87
C MET A 13 2.73 12.53 -3.74
N LYS A 14 3.28 12.58 -2.52
CA LYS A 14 2.70 13.38 -1.43
C LYS A 14 2.63 14.86 -1.78
N LYS A 15 3.60 15.38 -2.55
CA LYS A 15 3.63 16.78 -3.00
C LYS A 15 2.72 17.04 -4.21
N ILE A 16 2.71 16.16 -5.21
CA ILE A 16 1.97 16.38 -6.47
C ILE A 16 0.51 15.93 -6.35
N GLY A 17 0.27 14.79 -5.71
CA GLY A 17 -1.04 14.14 -5.58
C GLY A 17 -2.18 15.07 -5.14
N PRO A 18 -2.01 15.92 -4.11
CA PRO A 18 -3.06 16.84 -3.66
C PRO A 18 -3.51 17.87 -4.69
N ARG A 19 -2.68 18.14 -5.70
CA ARG A 19 -3.00 19.05 -6.80
C ARG A 19 -3.78 18.38 -7.93
N LEU A 20 -3.86 17.05 -7.93
CA LEU A 20 -4.60 16.28 -8.92
C LEU A 20 -6.09 16.24 -8.60
N SER A 21 -6.94 16.14 -9.61
CA SER A 21 -8.40 16.10 -9.42
C SER A 21 -8.85 14.88 -8.60
N GLN A 22 -8.11 13.78 -8.68
CA GLN A 22 -8.31 12.53 -7.93
C GLN A 22 -8.24 12.73 -6.42
N HIS A 23 -7.54 13.76 -5.93
CA HIS A 23 -7.48 14.03 -4.49
C HIS A 23 -8.86 14.33 -3.90
N LYS A 24 -9.77 14.94 -4.67
CA LYS A 24 -11.18 15.12 -4.27
C LYS A 24 -11.88 13.77 -4.06
N THR A 25 -11.62 12.81 -4.94
CA THR A 25 -12.15 11.44 -4.84
C THR A 25 -11.58 10.72 -3.63
N VAL A 26 -10.27 10.82 -3.37
CA VAL A 26 -9.63 10.25 -2.18
C VAL A 26 -10.32 10.75 -0.90
N LYS A 27 -10.47 12.07 -0.75
CA LYS A 27 -11.14 12.64 0.43
C LYS A 27 -12.61 12.22 0.54
N ARG A 28 -13.34 12.12 -0.58
CA ARG A 28 -14.72 11.62 -0.57
C ARG A 28 -14.80 10.18 -0.10
N ASN A 29 -13.94 9.31 -0.62
CA ASN A 29 -13.91 7.90 -0.25
C ASN A 29 -13.54 7.72 1.22
N LEU A 30 -12.58 8.50 1.73
CA LEU A 30 -12.22 8.48 3.14
C LEU A 30 -13.39 8.90 4.05
N ARG A 31 -14.17 9.92 3.67
CA ARG A 31 -15.37 10.30 4.44
C ARG A 31 -16.47 9.24 4.41
N LEU A 32 -16.56 8.47 3.32
CA LEU A 32 -17.50 7.35 3.24
C LEU A 32 -17.05 6.16 4.07
N ALA A 33 -15.75 5.84 4.05
CA ALA A 33 -15.18 4.73 4.81
C ALA A 33 -15.07 5.03 6.32
N PHE A 34 -14.83 6.30 6.67
CA PHE A 34 -14.64 6.77 8.03
C PHE A 34 -15.56 7.98 8.31
N PRO A 35 -16.87 7.75 8.50
CA PRO A 35 -17.85 8.82 8.63
C PRO A 35 -17.64 9.71 9.86
N ASP A 36 -17.02 9.18 10.92
CA ASP A 36 -16.80 9.88 12.19
C ASP A 36 -15.46 10.66 12.23
N TRP A 37 -14.68 10.65 11.15
CA TRP A 37 -13.39 11.34 11.12
C TRP A 37 -13.54 12.84 10.87
N THR A 38 -12.70 13.61 11.57
CA THR A 38 -12.56 15.05 11.34
C THR A 38 -11.93 15.34 9.97
N ASP A 39 -12.17 16.52 9.43
CA ASP A 39 -11.56 16.94 8.16
C ASP A 39 -10.02 16.94 8.22
N VAL A 40 -9.42 17.15 9.40
CA VAL A 40 -7.97 17.07 9.61
C VAL A 40 -7.47 15.64 9.46
N GLN A 41 -8.16 14.66 10.04
CA GLN A 41 -7.82 13.23 9.88
C GLN A 41 -7.99 12.77 8.44
N ILE A 42 -9.04 13.24 7.76
CA ILE A 42 -9.28 12.96 6.34
C ILE A 42 -8.15 13.54 5.47
N GLU A 43 -7.77 14.80 5.70
CA GLU A 43 -6.70 15.44 4.94
C GLU A 43 -5.36 14.73 5.16
N GLN A 44 -4.99 14.48 6.42
CA GLN A 44 -3.74 13.81 6.76
C GLN A 44 -3.65 12.43 6.12
N THR A 45 -4.70 11.62 6.28
CA THR A 45 -4.76 10.28 5.67
C THR A 45 -4.74 10.34 4.14
N ALA A 46 -5.37 11.35 3.52
CA ALA A 46 -5.32 11.52 2.08
C ALA A 46 -3.90 11.83 1.57
N LEU A 47 -3.11 12.62 2.32
CA LEU A 47 -1.70 12.87 2.02
C LEU A 47 -0.86 11.61 2.19
N ASP A 48 -1.12 10.83 3.24
CA ASP A 48 -0.39 9.60 3.53
C ASP A 48 -0.72 8.51 2.50
N ALA A 49 -1.96 8.46 2.00
CA ALA A 49 -2.34 7.58 0.88
C ALA A 49 -1.55 7.93 -0.40
N TRP A 50 -1.36 9.22 -0.70
CA TRP A 50 -0.51 9.64 -1.82
C TRP A 50 0.96 9.27 -1.63
N GLU A 51 1.48 9.42 -0.41
CA GLU A 51 2.85 8.97 -0.09
C GLU A 51 2.97 7.45 -0.30
N SER A 52 2.03 6.67 0.22
CA SER A 52 2.00 5.22 0.07
C SER A 52 1.98 4.80 -1.40
N ALA A 53 1.12 5.42 -2.21
CA ALA A 53 1.06 5.16 -3.65
C ALA A 53 2.40 5.46 -4.37
N GLY A 54 3.06 6.56 -3.98
CA GLY A 54 4.38 6.90 -4.50
C GLY A 54 5.48 5.93 -4.09
N ARG A 55 5.46 5.45 -2.85
CA ARG A 55 6.39 4.43 -2.35
C ARG A 55 6.25 3.14 -3.14
N VAL A 56 5.01 2.64 -3.28
CA VAL A 56 4.71 1.45 -4.09
C VAL A 56 5.23 1.59 -5.52
N ALA A 57 5.00 2.74 -6.18
CA ALA A 57 5.51 2.99 -7.52
C ALA A 57 7.05 3.00 -7.60
N GLY A 58 7.73 3.52 -6.57
CA GLY A 58 9.20 3.50 -6.48
C GLY A 58 9.80 2.14 -6.14
N GLU A 59 9.06 1.31 -5.39
CA GLU A 59 9.48 -0.03 -4.96
C GLU A 59 9.25 -1.09 -6.03
N LEU A 60 8.23 -0.95 -6.87
CA LEU A 60 7.85 -1.90 -7.93
C LEU A 60 9.03 -2.35 -8.80
N PRO A 61 9.90 -1.46 -9.32
CA PRO A 61 11.08 -1.86 -10.10
C PRO A 61 12.14 -2.63 -9.31
N HIS A 62 12.07 -2.57 -7.97
CA HIS A 62 13.03 -3.18 -7.05
C HIS A 62 12.49 -4.45 -6.37
N LEU A 63 11.29 -4.92 -6.71
CA LEU A 63 10.67 -6.12 -6.09
C LEU A 63 11.58 -7.35 -6.04
N PRO A 64 12.43 -7.67 -7.04
CA PRO A 64 13.35 -8.80 -6.94
C PRO A 64 14.33 -8.71 -5.76
N SER A 65 14.62 -7.49 -5.27
CA SER A 65 15.48 -7.26 -4.09
C SER A 65 14.71 -7.24 -2.77
N ILE A 66 13.37 -7.29 -2.83
CA ILE A 66 12.45 -7.33 -1.68
C ILE A 66 11.76 -8.71 -1.69
N ASP A 67 12.55 -9.76 -1.90
CA ASP A 67 12.05 -11.13 -1.88
C ASP A 67 11.47 -11.46 -0.48
N PRO A 68 10.21 -11.91 -0.40
CA PRO A 68 9.53 -12.05 0.88
C PRO A 68 10.09 -13.16 1.78
N TYR A 69 10.87 -14.09 1.25
CA TYR A 69 11.44 -15.22 1.98
C TYR A 69 12.91 -15.03 2.36
N THR A 70 13.65 -14.26 1.55
CA THR A 70 15.12 -14.18 1.67
C THR A 70 15.64 -12.78 1.97
N SER A 71 14.88 -11.71 1.68
CA SER A 71 15.36 -10.34 1.88
C SER A 71 15.41 -9.91 3.35
N GLY A 72 14.68 -10.59 4.23
CA GLY A 72 14.51 -10.18 5.63
C GLY A 72 13.71 -8.88 5.82
N ARG A 73 13.05 -8.38 4.77
CA ARG A 73 12.30 -7.11 4.76
C ARG A 73 10.79 -7.29 4.89
N VAL A 74 10.29 -8.53 4.78
CA VAL A 74 8.86 -8.84 4.79
C VAL A 74 8.58 -9.77 5.96
N ASP A 75 7.56 -9.43 6.75
CA ASP A 75 6.98 -10.33 7.74
C ASP A 75 5.65 -10.86 7.19
N ILE A 76 5.48 -12.19 7.21
CA ILE A 76 4.31 -12.87 6.63
C ILE A 76 3.40 -13.34 7.76
N VAL A 77 2.33 -12.60 8.00
CA VAL A 77 1.28 -12.99 8.95
C VAL A 77 0.34 -14.00 8.30
N GLY A 78 0.12 -15.14 8.97
CA GLY A 78 -0.76 -16.22 8.47
C GLY A 78 -0.08 -17.21 7.50
N LEU A 79 1.26 -17.33 7.55
CA LEU A 79 2.01 -18.30 6.74
C LEU A 79 1.52 -19.76 6.97
N ASP A 80 1.06 -20.08 8.17
CA ASP A 80 0.45 -21.38 8.50
C ASP A 80 -0.81 -21.69 7.66
N VAL A 81 -1.55 -20.65 7.26
CA VAL A 81 -2.72 -20.79 6.38
C VAL A 81 -2.24 -21.21 4.99
N LEU A 82 -1.17 -20.59 4.49
CA LEU A 82 -0.57 -20.94 3.20
C LEU A 82 -0.04 -22.38 3.21
N ASP A 83 0.64 -22.79 4.28
CA ASP A 83 1.14 -24.16 4.43
C ASP A 83 0.02 -25.19 4.44
N ARG A 84 -1.08 -24.91 5.16
CA ARG A 84 -2.27 -25.78 5.17
C ARG A 84 -2.95 -25.84 3.81
N LEU A 85 -3.04 -24.74 3.09
CA LEU A 85 -3.60 -24.71 1.73
C LEU A 85 -2.73 -25.53 0.77
N LYS A 86 -1.41 -25.39 0.85
CA LYS A 86 -0.44 -26.15 0.03
C LYS A 86 -0.50 -27.65 0.32
N ALA A 87 -0.70 -28.04 1.58
CA ALA A 87 -0.86 -29.44 1.98
C ALA A 87 -2.25 -30.02 1.67
N SER A 88 -3.20 -29.19 1.24
CA SER A 88 -4.55 -29.63 0.90
C SER A 88 -4.66 -30.00 -0.58
N ASP A 89 -5.44 -31.02 -0.91
CA ASP A 89 -5.84 -31.35 -2.29
C ASP A 89 -7.00 -30.47 -2.79
N LYS A 90 -7.17 -29.26 -2.24
CA LYS A 90 -8.27 -28.35 -2.55
C LYS A 90 -7.74 -27.07 -3.20
N GLY A 91 -8.49 -26.57 -4.18
CA GLY A 91 -8.23 -25.24 -4.74
C GLY A 91 -8.47 -24.12 -3.72
N ALA A 92 -7.78 -23.00 -3.90
CA ALA A 92 -7.92 -21.80 -3.07
C ALA A 92 -8.19 -20.57 -3.93
N VAL A 93 -8.90 -19.60 -3.38
CA VAL A 93 -9.10 -18.27 -3.99
C VAL A 93 -8.46 -17.23 -3.07
N PHE A 94 -7.52 -16.47 -3.62
CA PHE A 94 -6.91 -15.33 -2.94
C PHE A 94 -7.67 -14.05 -3.27
N ILE A 95 -8.07 -13.29 -2.24
CA ILE A 95 -8.81 -12.04 -2.37
C ILE A 95 -7.93 -10.92 -1.80
N SER A 96 -7.66 -9.88 -2.58
CA SER A 96 -6.84 -8.74 -2.16
C SER A 96 -7.48 -7.41 -2.54
N GLY A 97 -7.20 -6.37 -1.74
CA GLY A 97 -7.44 -4.97 -2.11
C GLY A 97 -6.33 -4.44 -3.03
N HIS A 98 -6.57 -3.27 -3.63
CA HIS A 98 -5.57 -2.48 -4.36
C HIS A 98 -5.03 -1.37 -3.47
#